data_AF-A0AAJ6EPN3-F1
#
_entry.id   AF-A0AAJ6EPN3-F1
#
_cell.length_a   1.000
_cell.length_b   1.000
_cell.length_c   1.000
_cell.angle_alpha   90.00
_cell.angle_beta   90.00
_cell.angle_gamma   90.00
#
_symmetry.space_group_name_H-M   'P 1'
#
loop_
_entity.id
_entity.type
_entity.pdbx_description
1 polymer ?
#
loop_
_entity_poly.entity_id
_entity_poly.type
_entity_poly.pdbx_seq_one_letter_code
_entity_poly.pdbx_strand_id
1 'polypeptide(L)'
;MKDELLKAEHTALAMAHVATPESRKILETMATDLRARADAIPATPSIGMQPFLIGIAALFGIYFAMAWQLSQAPIPVIPKGAVVVQLVRPFYKEGNAVVASPDTSKQVDEFGDDPKNIDDRSSPLLIYEDGVPLGPAHGTFADIHNFGSGRYAHWKGQGIVFSSSDNTDPNTNNRRYFAVIP
;
A
#
# COMPACT_ATOMS: atom_id res chain seq x y z
N MET A 1 36.52 22.51 -23.87
CA MET A 1 36.20 22.63 -25.30
C MET A 1 35.87 24.05 -25.75
N LYS A 2 34.70 24.66 -25.43
CA LYS A 2 34.42 26.07 -25.84
C LYS A 2 35.43 27.07 -25.28
N ASP A 3 35.74 26.97 -23.98
CA ASP A 3 36.71 27.85 -23.31
C ASP A 3 38.14 27.68 -23.84
N GLU A 4 38.50 26.49 -24.30
CA GLU A 4 39.82 26.21 -24.88
C GLU A 4 39.97 26.81 -26.28
N LEU A 5 38.91 26.80 -27.09
CA LEU A 5 38.88 27.45 -28.40
C LEU A 5 38.98 28.98 -28.28
N LEU A 6 38.28 29.58 -27.31
CA LEU A 6 38.40 31.01 -27.01
C LEU A 6 39.81 31.38 -26.54
N LYS A 7 40.44 30.53 -25.72
CA LYS A 7 41.84 30.73 -25.30
C LYS A 7 42.81 30.64 -26.48
N ALA A 8 42.59 29.71 -27.40
CA ALA A 8 43.38 29.57 -28.62
C ALA A 8 43.22 30.77 -29.57
N GLU A 9 42.01 31.30 -29.71
CA GLU A 9 41.73 32.53 -30.47
C GLU A 9 42.51 33.72 -29.91
N HIS A 10 42.41 33.98 -28.61
CA HIS A 10 43.14 35.08 -27.96
C HIS A 10 44.66 34.96 -28.15
N THR A 11 45.17 33.72 -28.13
CA THR A 11 46.60 33.45 -28.34
C THR A 11 47.00 33.71 -29.80
N ALA A 12 46.18 33.31 -30.77
CA ALA A 12 46.43 33.57 -32.19
C ALA A 12 46.42 35.09 -32.50
N LEU A 13 45.50 35.85 -31.91
CA LEU A 13 45.45 37.31 -32.05
C LEU A 13 46.66 38.00 -31.40
N ALA A 14 47.11 37.52 -30.24
CA ALA A 14 48.31 38.04 -29.58
C ALA A 14 49.58 37.79 -30.43
N MET A 15 49.70 36.62 -31.05
CA MET A 15 50.80 36.29 -31.97
C MET A 15 50.73 37.14 -33.24
N ALA A 16 49.53 37.42 -33.75
CA ALA A 16 49.33 38.24 -34.95
C ALA A 16 49.87 39.69 -34.77
N HIS A 17 49.86 40.21 -33.54
CA HIS A 17 50.33 41.55 -33.23
C HIS A 17 51.86 41.72 -33.38
N VAL A 18 52.62 40.63 -33.25
CA VAL A 18 54.10 40.63 -33.30
C VAL A 18 54.61 39.98 -34.61
N ALA A 19 53.70 39.47 -35.44
CA ALA A 19 54.03 38.73 -36.67
C ALA A 19 54.28 39.65 -37.88
N THR A 20 54.97 39.10 -38.88
CA THR A 20 55.13 39.76 -40.19
C THR A 20 53.79 39.93 -40.90
N PRO A 21 53.64 40.88 -41.84
CA PRO A 21 52.35 41.18 -42.48
C PRO A 21 51.65 39.98 -43.12
N GLU A 22 52.41 39.05 -43.73
CA GLU A 22 51.86 37.82 -44.31
C GLU A 22 51.39 36.83 -43.23
N SER A 23 52.19 36.65 -42.18
CA SER A 23 51.87 35.72 -41.08
C SER A 23 50.70 36.23 -40.23
N ARG A 24 50.57 37.55 -40.09
CA ARG A 24 49.46 38.21 -39.39
C ARG A 24 48.10 37.87 -40.00
N LYS A 25 47.98 37.93 -41.32
CA LYS A 25 46.74 37.61 -42.04
C LYS A 25 46.30 36.16 -41.83
N ILE A 26 47.26 35.23 -41.79
CA ILE A 26 47.00 33.81 -41.51
C ILE A 26 46.48 33.63 -40.07
N LEU A 27 47.12 34.30 -39.11
CA LEU A 27 46.73 34.22 -37.69
C LEU A 27 45.37 34.86 -37.41
N GLU A 28 45.03 35.97 -38.07
CA GLU A 28 43.71 36.61 -37.98
C GLU A 28 42.61 35.72 -38.59
N THR A 29 42.91 35.05 -39.71
CA THR A 29 41.99 34.08 -40.33
C THR A 29 41.76 32.88 -39.41
N MET A 30 42.84 32.37 -38.81
CA MET A 30 42.78 31.27 -37.84
C MET A 30 41.99 31.66 -36.58
N ALA A 31 42.19 32.88 -36.05
CA ALA A 31 41.41 33.39 -34.92
C ALA A 31 39.91 33.46 -35.25
N THR A 32 39.57 33.94 -36.46
CA THR A 32 38.17 34.03 -36.92
C THR A 32 37.52 32.65 -37.04
N ASP A 33 38.23 31.65 -37.58
CA ASP A 33 37.74 30.27 -37.65
C ASP A 33 37.56 29.65 -36.25
N LEU A 34 38.50 29.90 -35.33
CA LEU A 34 38.39 29.45 -33.94
C LEU A 34 37.18 30.06 -33.22
N ARG A 35 36.91 31.35 -33.42
CA ARG A 35 35.73 32.03 -32.87
C ARG A 35 34.43 31.42 -33.42
N ALA A 36 34.36 31.21 -34.74
CA ALA A 36 33.20 30.61 -35.39
C ALA A 36 32.93 29.18 -34.87
N ARG A 37 33.98 28.39 -34.67
CA ARG A 37 33.86 27.05 -34.05
C ARG A 37 33.42 27.12 -32.59
N ALA A 38 33.90 28.09 -31.82
CA ALA A 38 33.50 28.27 -30.43
C ALA A 38 32.01 28.69 -30.30
N ASP A 39 31.52 29.52 -31.23
CA ASP A 39 30.11 29.93 -31.27
C ASP A 39 29.18 28.82 -31.76
N ALA A 40 29.67 27.91 -32.60
CA ALA A 40 28.91 26.74 -33.05
C ALA A 40 28.75 25.65 -31.97
N ILE A 41 29.47 25.72 -30.84
CA ILE A 41 29.28 24.80 -29.72
C ILE A 41 28.04 25.21 -28.93
N PRO A 42 26.97 24.37 -28.91
CA PRO A 42 25.77 24.67 -28.13
C PRO A 42 26.13 24.73 -26.65
N ALA A 43 25.62 25.75 -25.95
CA ALA A 43 25.75 25.83 -24.50
C ALA A 43 25.09 24.60 -23.89
N THR A 44 25.87 23.75 -23.22
CA THR A 44 25.34 22.60 -22.51
C THR A 44 24.54 23.13 -21.33
N PRO A 45 23.23 22.84 -21.22
CA PRO A 45 22.47 23.28 -20.05
C PRO A 45 23.03 22.57 -18.82
N SER A 46 23.68 23.32 -17.94
CA SER A 46 24.08 22.82 -16.63
C SER A 46 22.83 22.70 -15.77
N ILE A 47 22.19 21.54 -15.75
CA ILE A 47 21.20 21.23 -14.72
C ILE A 47 21.98 21.22 -13.40
N GLY A 48 21.85 22.30 -12.62
CA GLY A 48 22.57 22.43 -11.36
C GLY A 48 22.28 21.25 -10.44
N MET A 49 23.22 20.92 -9.55
CA MET A 49 23.03 19.85 -8.57
C MET A 49 21.83 20.11 -7.62
N GLN A 50 21.44 21.38 -7.46
CA GLN A 50 20.34 21.82 -6.58
C GLN A 50 18.94 21.28 -6.98
N PRO A 51 18.43 21.45 -8.22
CA PRO A 51 17.13 20.89 -8.61
C PRO A 51 17.07 19.36 -8.47
N PHE A 52 18.20 18.66 -8.64
CA PHE A 52 18.28 17.21 -8.44
C PHE A 52 18.13 16.82 -6.97
N LEU A 53 18.82 17.52 -6.06
CA LEU A 53 18.69 17.30 -4.61
C LEU A 53 17.28 17.60 -4.08
N ILE A 54 16.63 18.64 -4.62
CA ILE A 54 15.23 18.97 -4.29
C ILE A 54 14.29 17.83 -4.74
N GLY A 55 14.48 17.30 -5.94
CA GLY A 55 13.70 16.16 -6.43
C GLY A 55 13.85 14.92 -5.54
N ILE A 56 15.08 14.60 -5.12
CA ILE A 56 15.34 13.48 -4.19
C ILE A 56 14.66 13.70 -2.84
N ALA A 57 14.78 14.90 -2.27
CA ALA A 57 14.14 15.22 -1.00
C ALA A 57 12.61 15.10 -1.07
N ALA A 58 12.00 15.52 -2.20
CA ALA A 58 10.57 15.37 -2.42
C ALA A 58 10.14 13.89 -2.48
N LEU A 59 10.92 13.04 -3.18
CA LEU A 59 10.67 11.59 -3.23
C LEU A 59 10.76 10.94 -1.85
N PHE A 60 11.75 11.32 -1.03
CA PHE A 60 11.83 10.85 0.35
C PHE A 60 10.64 11.32 1.17
N GLY A 61 10.22 12.59 1.07
CA GLY A 61 9.06 13.10 1.77
C GLY A 61 7.78 12.32 1.44
N ILE A 62 7.54 12.05 0.15
CA ILE A 62 6.41 11.23 -0.31
C ILE A 62 6.52 9.81 0.23
N TYR A 63 7.70 9.19 0.12
CA TYR A 63 7.95 7.84 0.63
C TYR A 63 7.68 7.73 2.12
N PHE A 64 8.24 8.64 2.93
CA PHE A 64 8.05 8.64 4.39
C PHE A 64 6.60 8.91 4.79
N ALA A 65 5.90 9.82 4.10
CA ALA A 65 4.47 10.04 4.33
C ALA A 65 3.64 8.77 4.03
N MET A 66 3.93 8.09 2.91
CA MET A 66 3.24 6.86 2.53
C MET A 66 3.61 5.69 3.46
N ALA A 67 4.87 5.56 3.87
CA ALA A 67 5.32 4.56 4.83
C ALA A 67 4.70 4.78 6.20
N TRP A 68 4.62 6.02 6.66
CA TRP A 68 3.92 6.39 7.89
C TRP A 68 2.44 6.00 7.81
N GLN A 69 1.78 6.31 6.69
CA GLN A 69 0.38 5.95 6.46
C GLN A 69 0.16 4.43 6.49
N LEU A 70 1.05 3.65 5.88
CA LEU A 70 1.00 2.18 5.89
C LEU A 70 1.34 1.60 7.27
N SER A 71 2.22 2.25 8.05
CA SER A 71 2.57 1.81 9.41
C SER A 71 1.43 1.98 10.41
N GLN A 72 0.51 2.91 10.14
CA GLN A 72 -0.71 3.10 10.93
C GLN A 72 -1.79 2.05 10.61
N ALA A 73 -1.60 1.23 9.57
CA ALA A 73 -2.53 0.17 9.24
C ALA A 73 -2.48 -0.93 10.32
N PRO A 74 -3.60 -1.29 10.94
CA PRO A 74 -3.63 -2.37 11.93
C PRO A 74 -3.16 -3.68 11.31
N ILE A 75 -2.08 -4.26 11.85
CA ILE A 75 -1.61 -5.59 11.46
C ILE A 75 -2.80 -6.56 11.56
N PRO A 76 -3.12 -7.33 10.50
CA PRO A 76 -4.13 -8.38 10.61
C PRO A 76 -3.72 -9.38 11.69
N VAL A 77 -4.42 -9.34 12.82
CA VAL A 77 -4.33 -10.37 13.83
C VAL A 77 -5.10 -11.57 13.31
N ILE A 78 -4.38 -12.51 12.72
CA ILE A 78 -4.93 -13.82 12.34
C ILE A 78 -4.88 -14.68 13.61
N PRO A 79 -6.04 -15.10 14.16
CA PRO A 79 -6.04 -15.94 15.35
C PRO A 79 -5.44 -17.31 15.03
N LYS A 80 -4.86 -17.96 16.04
CA LYS A 80 -4.26 -19.29 15.91
C LYS A 80 -5.29 -20.38 16.25
N GLY A 81 -5.29 -21.47 15.50
CA GLY A 81 -6.11 -22.65 15.75
C GLY A 81 -5.84 -23.75 14.73
N ALA A 82 -6.38 -24.95 14.96
CA ALA A 82 -6.30 -26.08 14.04
C ALA A 82 -6.93 -25.78 12.68
N VAL A 83 -8.07 -25.07 12.68
CA VAL A 83 -8.75 -24.60 11.46
C VAL A 83 -9.05 -23.12 11.61
N VAL A 84 -8.64 -22.30 10.64
CA VAL A 84 -8.88 -20.85 10.63
C VAL A 84 -9.52 -20.46 9.32
N VAL A 85 -10.74 -19.95 9.39
CA VAL A 85 -11.51 -19.54 8.22
C VAL A 85 -11.89 -18.07 8.34
N GLN A 86 -11.51 -17.26 7.36
CA GLN A 86 -11.95 -15.87 7.30
C GLN A 86 -13.43 -15.81 6.89
N LEU A 87 -14.27 -15.16 7.69
CA LEU A 87 -15.65 -14.86 7.34
C LEU A 87 -15.64 -13.64 6.41
N VAL A 88 -15.99 -13.86 5.14
CA VAL A 88 -15.94 -12.83 4.10
C VAL A 88 -17.34 -12.35 3.73
N ARG A 89 -17.44 -11.04 3.51
CA ARG A 89 -18.64 -10.35 3.00
C ARG A 89 -18.93 -10.76 1.53
N PRO A 90 -20.19 -10.64 1.06
CA PRO A 90 -21.36 -10.12 1.78
C PRO A 90 -21.97 -11.13 2.75
N PHE A 91 -22.38 -10.64 3.91
CA PHE A 91 -23.19 -11.36 4.88
C PHE A 91 -24.67 -11.03 4.69
N TYR A 92 -25.55 -12.03 4.77
CA TYR A 92 -26.98 -11.78 4.86
C TYR A 92 -27.31 -11.26 6.26
N LYS A 93 -27.96 -10.10 6.38
CA LYS A 93 -28.23 -9.44 7.66
C LYS A 93 -29.73 -9.39 7.95
N GLU A 94 -30.11 -9.79 9.16
CA GLU A 94 -31.46 -9.70 9.70
C GLU A 94 -31.39 -9.23 11.16
N GLY A 95 -31.92 -8.05 11.46
CA GLY A 95 -31.72 -7.41 12.77
C GLY A 95 -30.23 -7.18 13.06
N ASN A 96 -29.76 -7.67 14.21
CA ASN A 96 -28.34 -7.70 14.57
C ASN A 96 -27.62 -8.98 14.08
N ALA A 97 -28.36 -9.99 13.62
CA ALA A 97 -27.79 -11.25 13.16
C ALA A 97 -27.26 -11.13 11.73
N VAL A 98 -26.10 -11.71 11.49
CA VAL A 98 -25.52 -11.91 10.18
C VAL A 98 -25.20 -13.37 9.94
N VAL A 99 -25.49 -13.84 8.72
CA VAL A 99 -25.24 -15.22 8.29
C VAL A 99 -23.99 -15.23 7.40
N ALA A 100 -23.03 -16.10 7.75
CA ALA A 100 -21.82 -16.30 6.98
C ALA A 100 -22.10 -16.99 5.63
N SER A 101 -21.19 -16.83 4.67
CA SER A 101 -21.34 -17.49 3.37
C SER A 101 -21.38 -19.03 3.52
N PRO A 102 -22.13 -19.75 2.66
CA PRO A 102 -22.16 -21.20 2.66
C PRO A 102 -20.77 -21.83 2.46
N ASP A 103 -19.94 -21.24 1.60
CA ASP A 103 -18.60 -21.75 1.28
C ASP A 103 -17.65 -21.68 2.49
N THR A 104 -17.73 -20.60 3.25
CA THR A 104 -16.98 -20.42 4.49
C THR A 104 -17.47 -21.39 5.56
N SER A 105 -18.78 -21.50 5.73
CA SER A 105 -19.40 -22.36 6.74
C SER A 105 -19.10 -23.84 6.50
N LYS A 106 -19.01 -24.28 5.24
CA LYS A 106 -18.73 -25.68 4.87
C LYS A 106 -17.39 -26.20 5.40
N GLN A 107 -16.39 -25.34 5.58
CA GLN A 107 -15.07 -25.74 6.10
C GLN A 107 -15.08 -26.13 7.58
N VAL A 108 -16.10 -25.68 8.32
CA VAL A 108 -16.24 -25.95 9.76
C VAL A 108 -17.54 -26.67 10.10
N ASP A 109 -18.38 -26.95 9.11
CA ASP A 109 -19.73 -27.52 9.27
C ASP A 109 -19.78 -28.79 10.14
N GLU A 110 -18.77 -29.66 10.03
CA GLU A 110 -18.74 -30.91 10.78
C GLU A 110 -18.63 -30.72 12.30
N PHE A 111 -18.13 -29.56 12.73
CA PHE A 111 -17.92 -29.16 14.13
C PHE A 111 -19.08 -28.35 14.70
N GLY A 112 -20.21 -28.22 14.00
CA GLY A 112 -21.38 -27.47 14.49
C GLY A 112 -22.18 -28.23 15.54
N ASP A 113 -22.92 -27.47 16.36
CA ASP A 113 -23.92 -28.02 17.27
C ASP A 113 -25.01 -28.74 16.45
N ASP A 114 -25.57 -29.83 16.97
CA ASP A 114 -26.69 -30.53 16.35
C ASP A 114 -27.97 -29.66 16.46
N PRO A 115 -28.53 -29.14 15.36
CA PRO A 115 -29.74 -28.33 15.41
C PRO A 115 -30.97 -29.09 15.92
N LYS A 116 -30.91 -30.43 15.98
CA LYS A 116 -31.99 -31.27 16.54
C LYS A 116 -31.94 -31.37 18.06
N ASN A 117 -30.81 -31.04 18.68
CA ASN A 117 -30.62 -31.04 20.12
C ASN A 117 -30.34 -29.62 20.61
N ILE A 118 -31.37 -28.94 21.12
CA ILE A 118 -31.30 -27.53 21.54
C ILE A 118 -30.28 -27.26 22.67
N ASP A 119 -29.94 -28.30 23.44
CA ASP A 119 -28.97 -28.21 24.54
C ASP A 119 -27.55 -28.60 24.10
N ASP A 120 -27.35 -28.97 22.84
CA ASP A 120 -26.02 -29.27 22.32
C ASP A 120 -25.15 -28.01 22.31
N ARG A 121 -23.96 -28.16 22.90
CA ARG A 121 -22.90 -27.15 22.95
C ARG A 121 -21.55 -27.78 22.64
N SER A 122 -21.56 -28.75 21.72
CA SER A 122 -20.36 -29.49 21.31
C SER A 122 -19.48 -28.72 20.34
N SER A 123 -19.98 -27.65 19.71
CA SER A 123 -19.21 -26.84 18.77
C SER A 123 -18.04 -26.12 19.47
N PRO A 124 -16.78 -26.41 19.09
CA PRO A 124 -15.61 -25.73 19.65
C PRO A 124 -15.32 -24.38 18.96
N LEU A 125 -16.16 -23.95 18.02
CA LEU A 125 -15.91 -22.81 17.15
C LEU A 125 -15.87 -21.49 17.94
N LEU A 126 -14.79 -20.73 17.72
CA LEU A 126 -14.58 -19.38 18.25
C LEU A 126 -14.64 -18.36 17.10
N ILE A 127 -15.40 -17.28 17.27
CA ILE A 127 -15.40 -16.16 16.32
C ILE A 127 -14.54 -15.03 16.87
N TYR A 128 -13.70 -14.45 16.02
CA TYR A 128 -12.88 -13.29 16.33
C TYR A 128 -13.28 -12.10 15.45
N GLU A 129 -13.35 -10.92 16.05
CA GLU A 129 -13.52 -9.62 15.40
C GLU A 129 -12.23 -8.81 15.61
N ASP A 130 -11.51 -8.53 14.53
CA ASP A 130 -10.18 -7.87 14.55
C ASP A 130 -9.18 -8.47 15.55
N GLY A 131 -9.28 -9.80 15.74
CA GLY A 131 -8.43 -10.56 16.67
C GLY A 131 -8.94 -10.60 18.11
N VAL A 132 -10.07 -9.97 18.42
CA VAL A 132 -10.74 -10.05 19.73
C VAL A 132 -11.83 -11.12 19.67
N PRO A 133 -11.87 -12.10 20.58
CA PRO A 133 -12.92 -13.10 20.58
C PRO A 133 -14.29 -12.48 20.86
N LEU A 134 -15.29 -12.88 20.08
CA LEU A 134 -16.69 -12.57 20.27
C LEU A 134 -17.36 -13.58 21.21
N GLY A 135 -18.50 -13.19 21.76
CA GLY A 135 -19.38 -14.07 22.52
C GLY A 135 -20.55 -13.30 23.13
N PRO A 136 -21.46 -13.98 23.84
CA PRO A 136 -21.47 -15.42 24.14
C PRO A 136 -21.64 -16.35 22.92
N ALA A 137 -21.02 -17.54 22.97
CA ALA A 137 -21.20 -18.63 22.01
C ALA A 137 -22.51 -19.40 22.25
N HIS A 138 -22.91 -20.25 21.29
CA HIS A 138 -24.11 -21.10 21.35
C HIS A 138 -25.40 -20.32 21.63
N GLY A 139 -25.50 -19.10 21.07
CA GLY A 139 -26.71 -18.30 21.15
C GLY A 139 -27.85 -18.88 20.31
N THR A 140 -29.08 -18.47 20.58
CA THR A 140 -30.18 -18.73 19.64
C THR A 140 -30.21 -17.68 18.54
N PHE A 141 -30.79 -18.00 17.38
CA PHE A 141 -30.98 -16.99 16.32
C PHE A 141 -31.76 -15.78 16.84
N ALA A 142 -32.78 -16.00 17.67
CA ALA A 142 -33.58 -14.93 18.27
C ALA A 142 -32.74 -14.02 19.19
N ASP A 143 -31.85 -14.57 20.00
CA ASP A 143 -30.98 -13.77 20.87
C ASP A 143 -29.97 -12.96 20.07
N ILE A 144 -29.38 -13.57 19.04
CA ILE A 144 -28.43 -12.88 18.16
C ILE A 144 -29.17 -11.77 17.39
N HIS A 145 -30.36 -12.04 16.87
CA HIS A 145 -31.18 -11.07 16.15
C HIS A 145 -31.56 -9.87 17.05
N ASN A 146 -32.06 -10.13 18.26
CA ASN A 146 -32.63 -9.10 19.13
C ASN A 146 -31.58 -8.33 19.94
N PHE A 147 -30.55 -9.01 20.44
CA PHE A 147 -29.56 -8.42 21.35
C PHE A 147 -28.19 -8.22 20.69
N GLY A 148 -27.82 -9.14 19.79
CA GLY A 148 -26.49 -9.18 19.17
C GLY A 148 -25.37 -9.13 20.20
N SER A 149 -24.52 -8.11 20.13
CA SER A 149 -23.44 -7.80 21.07
C SER A 149 -22.35 -8.88 21.10
N GLY A 150 -21.91 -9.33 19.92
CA GLY A 150 -20.91 -10.38 19.78
C GLY A 150 -21.46 -11.81 19.94
N ARG A 151 -22.77 -11.99 20.16
CA ARG A 151 -23.37 -13.33 20.21
C ARG A 151 -23.23 -14.05 18.89
N TYR A 152 -23.00 -15.36 18.97
CA TYR A 152 -22.94 -16.20 17.79
C TYR A 152 -23.39 -17.63 18.05
N ALA A 153 -23.66 -18.34 16.96
CA ALA A 153 -24.04 -19.73 16.92
C ALA A 153 -23.45 -20.42 15.68
N HIS A 154 -23.25 -21.72 15.80
CA HIS A 154 -22.71 -22.54 14.75
C HIS A 154 -23.41 -23.89 14.78
N TRP A 155 -24.26 -24.15 13.78
CA TRP A 155 -25.05 -25.37 13.71
C TRP A 155 -24.70 -26.17 12.47
N LYS A 156 -24.58 -27.48 12.66
CA LYS A 156 -24.28 -28.42 11.60
C LYS A 156 -25.37 -28.41 10.53
N GLY A 157 -24.98 -28.23 9.28
CA GLY A 157 -25.86 -28.14 8.12
C GLY A 157 -26.63 -26.82 7.97
N GLN A 158 -26.46 -25.87 8.90
CA GLN A 158 -27.11 -24.54 8.84
C GLN A 158 -26.09 -23.39 8.80
N GLY A 159 -24.86 -23.62 9.25
CA GLY A 159 -23.75 -22.70 9.15
C GLY A 159 -23.58 -21.79 10.36
N ILE A 160 -22.91 -20.65 10.15
CA ILE A 160 -22.51 -19.71 11.21
C ILE A 160 -23.41 -18.48 11.18
N VAL A 161 -23.96 -18.14 12.33
CA VAL A 161 -24.70 -16.89 12.56
C VAL A 161 -24.02 -16.12 13.68
N PHE A 162 -23.76 -14.84 13.49
CA PHE A 162 -23.11 -14.01 14.50
C PHE A 162 -23.60 -12.57 14.47
N SER A 163 -23.11 -11.75 15.39
CA SER A 163 -23.29 -10.30 15.44
C SER A 163 -21.96 -9.66 15.77
N SER A 164 -21.75 -8.41 15.35
CA SER A 164 -20.57 -7.64 15.78
C SER A 164 -20.64 -7.29 17.25
N SER A 165 -19.50 -6.98 17.84
CA SER A 165 -19.37 -6.64 19.28
C SER A 165 -20.22 -5.43 19.70
N ASP A 166 -20.44 -4.48 18.79
CA ASP A 166 -21.18 -3.23 19.01
C ASP A 166 -22.42 -3.09 18.12
N ASN A 167 -22.90 -4.20 17.54
CA ASN A 167 -24.05 -4.27 16.63
C ASN A 167 -23.95 -3.45 15.33
N THR A 168 -22.77 -2.88 15.02
CA THR A 168 -22.54 -2.27 13.71
C THR A 168 -22.55 -3.32 12.60
N ASP A 169 -22.99 -2.96 11.38
CA ASP A 169 -23.12 -3.93 10.29
C ASP A 169 -21.74 -4.48 9.84
N PRO A 170 -21.48 -5.79 9.97
CA PRO A 170 -20.23 -6.44 9.53
C PRO A 170 -19.89 -6.25 8.04
N ASN A 171 -20.87 -5.91 7.20
CA ASN A 171 -20.63 -5.61 5.79
C ASN A 171 -19.95 -4.25 5.59
N THR A 172 -20.17 -3.29 6.49
CA THR A 172 -19.77 -1.89 6.32
C THR A 172 -18.84 -1.35 7.41
N ASN A 173 -18.70 -2.06 8.54
CA ASN A 173 -17.88 -1.60 9.66
C ASN A 173 -16.36 -1.79 9.48
N ASN A 174 -15.93 -2.29 8.32
CA ASN A 174 -14.52 -2.48 7.94
C ASN A 174 -13.69 -3.36 8.90
N ARG A 175 -14.35 -4.16 9.74
CA ARG A 175 -13.69 -5.14 10.62
C ARG A 175 -13.46 -6.47 9.91
N ARG A 176 -12.50 -7.24 10.39
CA ARG A 176 -12.24 -8.61 9.90
C ARG A 176 -12.78 -9.62 10.89
N TYR A 177 -13.42 -10.66 10.34
CA TYR A 177 -14.01 -11.74 11.13
C TYR A 177 -13.36 -13.07 10.78
N PHE A 178 -13.08 -13.88 11.79
CA PHE A 178 -12.52 -15.22 11.64
C PHE A 178 -13.30 -16.22 12.47
N ALA A 179 -13.62 -17.38 11.89
CA ALA A 179 -14.06 -18.56 12.59
C ALA A 179 -12.87 -19.50 12.81
N VAL A 180 -12.69 -19.97 14.04
CA VAL A 180 -11.52 -20.72 14.46
C VAL A 180 -11.93 -21.94 15.25
N ILE A 181 -11.41 -23.10 14.85
CA ILE A 181 -11.40 -24.31 15.67
C ILE A 181 -10.05 -24.33 16.40
N PRO A 182 -10.02 -24.28 17.75
CA PRO A 182 -8.77 -24.24 18.52
C PRO A 182 -7.89 -25.48 18.31
#